data_AF-A0A0F3JZI7-F1
#
_entry.id   AF-A0A0F3JZI7-F1
#
_cell.length_a   1.000
_cell.length_b   1.000
_cell.length_c   1.000
_cell.angle_alpha   90.00
_cell.angle_beta   90.00
_cell.angle_gamma   90.00
#
_symmetry.space_group_name_H-M   'P 1'
#
loop_
_entity.id
_entity.type
_entity.pdbx_description
1 polymer ?
#
loop_
_entity_poly.entity_id
_entity_poly.type
_entity_poly.pdbx_seq_one_letter_code
_entity_poly.pdbx_strand_id
1 'polypeptide(L)'
;ERLLDEVTLFLHSVEASLPTDQQRLLREARKRDAMLDGRTVLLAEDDVRNIFALTSVLEPLGVKLEIARNGHEAVEKLATTEVDLVLMDIMM
;
A
#
# COMPACT_ATOMS: atom_id res chain seq x y z
N GLU A 1 -5.92 -27.87 -6.01
CA GLU A 1 -6.98 -27.20 -5.24
C GLU A 1 -7.01 -27.66 -3.78
N ARG A 2 -7.20 -28.95 -3.43
CA ARG A 2 -7.22 -29.43 -2.02
C ARG A 2 -6.07 -28.98 -1.12
N LEU A 3 -4.83 -28.95 -1.63
CA LEU A 3 -3.66 -28.52 -0.85
C LEU A 3 -3.71 -27.03 -0.46
N LEU A 4 -4.28 -26.18 -1.32
CA LEU A 4 -4.42 -24.75 -1.01
C LEU A 4 -5.46 -24.55 0.10
N ASP A 5 -6.60 -25.25 0.02
CA ASP A 5 -7.65 -25.18 1.04
C ASP A 5 -7.16 -25.65 2.41
N GLU A 6 -6.37 -26.73 2.45
CA GLU A 6 -5.82 -27.31 3.68
C GLU A 6 -4.77 -26.37 4.32
N VAL A 7 -3.96 -25.70 3.51
CA VAL A 7 -3.00 -24.68 3.96
C VAL A 7 -3.72 -23.42 4.45
N THR A 8 -4.78 -22.98 3.77
CA THR A 8 -5.59 -21.83 4.20
C THR A 8 -6.32 -22.11 5.52
N LEU A 9 -6.88 -23.32 5.69
CA LEU A 9 -7.47 -23.79 6.94
C LEU A 9 -6.43 -23.90 8.06
N PHE A 10 -5.24 -24.41 7.76
CA PHE A 10 -4.14 -24.49 8.72
C PHE A 10 -3.74 -23.10 9.23
N LEU A 11 -3.52 -22.14 8.32
CA LEU A 11 -3.18 -20.75 8.69
C LEU A 11 -4.28 -20.12 9.57
N HIS A 12 -5.55 -20.32 9.23
CA HIS A 12 -6.67 -19.86 10.07
C HIS A 12 -6.72 -20.52 11.45
N SER A 13 -6.41 -21.82 11.54
CA SER A 13 -6.43 -22.56 12.81
C SER A 13 -5.30 -22.17 13.75
N VAL A 14 -4.10 -21.92 13.20
CA VAL A 14 -2.93 -21.42 13.95
C VAL A 14 -3.22 -20.04 14.51
N GLU A 15 -3.86 -19.17 13.74
CA GLU A 15 -4.27 -17.85 14.21
C GLU A 15 -5.29 -17.91 15.35
N ALA A 16 -6.27 -18.82 15.26
CA ALA A 16 -7.26 -19.03 16.33
C ALA A 16 -6.64 -19.55 17.63
N SER A 17 -5.44 -20.15 17.57
CA SER A 17 -4.69 -20.63 18.73
C SER A 17 -3.83 -19.57 19.42
N LEU A 18 -3.67 -18.38 18.83
CA LEU A 18 -2.88 -17.30 19.43
C LEU A 18 -3.63 -16.68 20.64
N PRO A 19 -2.92 -16.19 21.67
CA PRO A 19 -3.49 -15.35 22.72
C PRO A 19 -4.25 -14.13 22.15
N THR A 20 -5.33 -13.72 22.82
CA THR A 20 -6.28 -12.69 22.34
C THR A 20 -5.61 -11.37 21.93
N ASP A 21 -4.58 -10.95 22.66
CA ASP A 21 -3.82 -9.72 22.35
C ASP A 21 -2.99 -9.87 21.06
N GLN A 22 -2.39 -11.05 20.84
CA GLN A 22 -1.64 -11.34 19.62
C GLN A 22 -2.57 -11.49 18.40
N GLN A 23 -3.75 -12.08 18.58
CA GLN A 23 -4.79 -12.09 17.54
C GLN A 23 -5.25 -10.68 17.16
N ARG A 24 -5.40 -9.79 18.15
CA ARG A 24 -5.81 -8.40 17.91
C ARG A 24 -4.74 -7.65 17.12
N LEU A 25 -3.46 -7.76 17.53
CA LEU A 25 -2.34 -7.15 16.83
C LEU A 25 -2.20 -7.65 15.39
N LEU A 26 -2.35 -8.97 15.17
CA LEU A 26 -2.29 -9.56 13.83
C LEU A 26 -3.43 -9.07 12.93
N ARG A 27 -4.66 -8.97 13.47
CA ARG A 27 -5.82 -8.42 12.76
C ARG A 27 -5.67 -6.94 12.46
N GLU A 28 -5.14 -6.16 13.40
CA GLU A 28 -4.86 -4.73 13.20
C GLU A 28 -3.79 -4.51 12.12
N ALA A 29 -2.73 -5.32 12.11
CA ALA A 29 -1.71 -5.29 11.06
C ALA A 29 -2.31 -5.60 9.68
N ARG A 30 -3.07 -6.69 9.56
CA ARG A 30 -3.77 -7.06 8.32
C ARG A 30 -4.79 -6.02 7.85
N LYS A 31 -5.50 -5.38 8.78
CA LYS A 31 -6.44 -4.29 8.45
C LYS A 31 -5.72 -3.08 7.87
N ARG A 32 -4.52 -2.75 8.36
CA ARG A 32 -3.72 -1.64 7.84
C ARG A 32 -3.25 -1.94 6.42
N ASP A 33 -2.79 -3.17 6.17
CA ASP A 33 -2.39 -3.59 4.82
C ASP A 33 -3.58 -3.57 3.84
N ALA A 34 -4.75 -4.05 4.26
CA ALA A 34 -5.97 -4.03 3.42
C ALA A 34 -6.55 -2.62 3.18
N MET A 35 -6.18 -1.61 3.98
CA MET A 35 -6.72 -0.26 3.81
C MET A 35 -6.18 0.43 2.55
N LEU A 36 -4.93 0.11 2.20
CA LEU A 36 -4.19 0.73 1.10
C LEU A 36 -4.33 -0.05 -0.22
N ASP A 37 -4.80 -1.30 -0.13
CA ASP A 37 -5.01 -2.14 -1.30
C ASP A 37 -5.99 -1.52 -2.31
N GLY A 38 -5.55 -1.41 -3.56
CA GLY A 38 -6.30 -0.83 -4.67
C GLY A 38 -6.37 0.70 -4.69
N ARG A 39 -5.83 1.41 -3.69
CA ARG A 39 -5.80 2.88 -3.65
C ARG A 39 -4.79 3.43 -4.65
N THR A 40 -5.14 4.55 -5.29
CA THR A 40 -4.26 5.26 -6.21
C THR A 40 -3.63 6.45 -5.50
N VAL A 41 -2.30 6.49 -5.46
CA VAL A 41 -1.53 7.57 -4.81
C VAL A 41 -0.68 8.28 -5.86
N LEU A 42 -0.77 9.60 -5.92
CA LEU A 42 0.14 10.43 -6.71
C LEU A 42 1.33 10.84 -5.85
N LEU A 43 2.53 10.38 -6.23
CA LEU A 43 3.80 10.79 -5.66
C LEU A 43 4.43 11.86 -6.53
N ALA A 44 4.53 13.09 -6.01
CA ALA A 44 5.28 14.18 -6.60
C ALA A 44 6.63 14.30 -5.87
N GLU A 45 7.69 13.93 -6.57
CA GLU A 45 9.08 13.85 -6.07
C GLU A 45 10.04 13.87 -7.26
N ASP A 46 11.15 14.60 -7.19
CA ASP A 46 12.13 14.71 -8.28
C ASP A 46 13.36 13.80 -8.06
N ASP A 47 13.70 13.48 -6.82
CA ASP A 47 14.79 12.56 -6.48
C ASP A 47 14.38 11.09 -6.73
N VAL A 48 15.02 10.49 -7.74
CA VAL A 48 14.80 9.09 -8.13
C VAL A 48 14.99 8.08 -6.99
N ARG A 49 15.80 8.40 -5.97
CA ARG A 49 16.02 7.53 -4.81
C ARG A 49 14.81 7.53 -3.88
N ASN A 50 14.19 8.69 -3.66
CA ASN A 50 13.00 8.81 -2.85
C ASN A 50 11.80 8.14 -3.53
N ILE A 51 11.66 8.34 -4.85
CA ILE A 51 10.67 7.61 -5.66
C ILE A 51 10.84 6.11 -5.46
N PHE A 52 12.06 5.57 -5.67
CA PHE A 52 12.31 4.14 -5.53
C PHE A 52 12.02 3.61 -4.12
N ALA A 53 12.45 4.35 -3.08
CA ALA A 53 12.20 3.97 -1.70
C ALA A 53 10.70 3.90 -1.40
N LEU A 54 9.92 4.90 -1.81
CA LEU A 54 8.47 4.96 -1.58
C LEU A 54 7.72 3.91 -2.39
N THR A 55 8.10 3.69 -3.66
CA THR A 55 7.56 2.61 -4.49
C THR A 55 7.75 1.25 -3.83
N SER A 56 8.96 0.96 -3.32
CA SER A 56 9.28 -0.31 -2.67
C SER A 56 8.46 -0.59 -1.41
N VAL A 57 7.92 0.45 -0.76
CA VAL A 57 7.09 0.33 0.45
C VAL A 57 5.61 0.27 0.11
N LEU A 58 5.13 1.06 -0.86
CA LEU A 58 3.71 1.25 -1.13
C LEU A 58 3.14 0.20 -2.09
N GLU A 59 3.87 -0.21 -3.14
CA GLU A 59 3.37 -1.22 -4.09
C GLU A 59 3.06 -2.57 -3.41
N PRO A 60 3.87 -3.10 -2.48
CA PRO A 60 3.54 -4.34 -1.77
C PRO A 60 2.27 -4.25 -0.91
N LEU A 61 1.84 -3.05 -0.54
CA LEU A 61 0.60 -2.80 0.20
C LEU A 61 -0.62 -2.70 -0.75
N GLY A 62 -0.45 -2.98 -2.05
CA GLY A 62 -1.50 -2.94 -3.06
C GLY A 62 -1.81 -1.53 -3.60
N VAL A 63 -0.97 -0.54 -3.28
CA VAL A 63 -1.13 0.83 -3.78
C VAL A 63 -0.73 0.89 -5.26
N LYS A 64 -1.54 1.59 -6.06
CA LYS A 64 -1.22 2.00 -7.42
C LYS A 64 -0.55 3.36 -7.38
N LEU A 65 0.70 3.45 -7.79
CA LEU A 65 1.44 4.72 -7.77
C LEU A 65 1.42 5.42 -9.13
N GLU A 66 1.06 6.69 -9.09
CA GLU A 66 1.33 7.65 -10.16
C GLU A 66 2.51 8.51 -9.74
N ILE A 67 3.53 8.66 -10.60
CA ILE A 67 4.72 9.44 -10.28
C ILE A 67 4.70 10.75 -11.08
N ALA A 68 5.01 11.87 -10.43
CA ALA A 68 5.26 13.16 -11.06
C ALA A 68 6.63 13.69 -10.61
N ARG A 69 7.43 14.20 -11.56
CA ARG A 69 8.80 14.68 -11.30
C ARG A 69 8.89 16.15 -10.92
N ASN A 70 7.78 16.86 -10.91
CA ASN A 70 7.66 18.26 -10.50
C ASN A 70 6.18 18.58 -10.22
N GLY A 71 5.90 19.75 -9.64
CA GLY A 71 4.53 20.17 -9.32
C GLY A 71 3.64 20.38 -10.55
N HIS A 72 4.20 20.77 -11.70
CA HIS A 72 3.42 20.97 -12.92
C HIS A 72 2.87 19.65 -13.45
N GLU A 73 3.73 18.63 -13.59
CA GLU A 73 3.34 17.28 -13.97
C GLU A 73 2.32 16.68 -12.99
N ALA A 74 2.47 16.96 -11.69
CA ALA A 74 1.53 16.50 -10.68
C ALA A 74 0.11 17.06 -10.92
N VAL A 75 0.00 18.36 -11.23
CA VAL A 75 -1.29 18.99 -11.55
C VAL A 75 -1.87 18.48 -12.86
N GLU A 76 -1.04 18.26 -13.89
CA GLU A 76 -1.50 17.67 -15.16
C GLU A 76 -2.06 16.25 -14.97
N LYS A 77 -1.41 15.45 -14.11
CA LYS A 77 -1.89 14.12 -13.75
C LYS A 77 -3.19 14.16 -12.95
N LEU A 78 -3.32 15.08 -12.00
CA LEU A 78 -4.57 15.28 -11.25
C LEU A 78 -5.76 15.65 -12.15
N ALA A 79 -5.51 16.28 -13.31
CA ALA A 79 -6.57 16.62 -14.25
C ALA A 79 -7.09 15.40 -15.04
N THR A 80 -6.34 14.30 -15.08
CA THR A 80 -6.65 13.13 -15.92
C THR A 80 -6.82 11.83 -15.13
N THR A 81 -6.38 11.79 -13.88
CA THR A 81 -6.41 10.60 -13.02
C THR A 81 -7.09 10.91 -11.69
N GLU A 82 -8.07 10.07 -11.32
CA GLU A 82 -8.65 10.06 -9.97
C GLU A 82 -7.65 9.42 -9.00
N VAL A 83 -7.22 10.19 -8.00
CA VAL A 83 -6.26 9.74 -6.98
C VAL A 83 -6.89 9.87 -5.59
N ASP A 84 -6.65 8.89 -4.74
CA ASP A 84 -7.15 8.87 -3.35
C ASP A 84 -6.30 9.77 -2.43
N LEU A 85 -5.01 9.96 -2.76
CA LEU A 85 -4.04 10.70 -1.95
C LEU A 85 -2.93 11.28 -2.84
N VAL A 86 -2.46 12.48 -2.50
CA VAL A 86 -1.25 13.09 -3.05
C VAL A 86 -0.18 13.16 -1.97
N LEU A 87 0.99 12.62 -2.26
CA LEU A 87 2.22 12.79 -1.49
C LEU A 87 3.15 13.69 -2.31
N MET A 88 3.33 14.94 -1.90
CA MET A 88 4.10 15.92 -2.65
C MET A 88 5.20 16.52 -1.79
N ASP A 89 6.44 16.51 -2.30
CA ASP A 89 7.53 17.26 -1.69
C ASP A 89 7.39 18.76 -1.95
N ILE A 90 7.79 19.56 -0.97
CA ILE A 90 7.63 21.02 -0.96
C ILE A 90 8.79 21.70 -1.70
N MET A 91 9.97 21.08 -1.74
CA MET A 91 11.19 21.71 -2.27
C MET A 91 11.56 21.30 -3.70
N MET A 92 10.59 20.75 -4.43
CA MET A 92 10.72 20.28 -5.82
C MET A 92 10.90 21.40 -6.85
#